data_AF-A0A4Z1A6Z5-F1
#
_entry.id   AF-A0A4Z1A6Z5-F1
#
_cell.length_a   1.000
_cell.length_b   1.000
_cell.length_c   1.000
_cell.angle_alpha   90.00
_cell.angle_beta   90.00
_cell.angle_gamma   90.00
#
_symmetry.space_group_name_H-M   'P 1'
#
loop_
_entity.id
_entity.type
_entity.pdbx_description
1 polymer ?
#
loop_
_entity_poly.entity_id
_entity_poly.type
_entity_poly.pdbx_seq_one_letter_code
_entity_poly.pdbx_strand_id
1 'polypeptide(L)'
;MRNRYENFMNKILIKSIILVLIVNCNDSIILKPKQVTLQEVVEKSDLSEGSGFHSLQLKFTKPDKFEFYYSSEGWNWLTKGNYQIKDSKLVLIANFCEDNFGKQNCNDSFGNGHCNISKNQQSIEYLYKLDCYSDNKFIIFSTSDEKSNLISFDIKEFKINPNTELSYSNIPIVTLGNIQGKVLEPVVLREGPGIDFKKLDYIVNNYDGPFLSSLPKDETVIIHARTREKKQVKNWNNYWLLISSADSNKVWVFSEFISY
;
A
#
# COMPACT_ATOMS: atom_id res chain seq x y z
N MET A 1 -63.27 -43.95 10.40
CA MET A 1 -61.80 -43.95 10.21
C MET A 1 -61.28 -43.00 9.10
N ARG A 2 -62.13 -42.23 8.39
CA ARG A 2 -61.69 -41.29 7.33
C ARG A 2 -61.12 -39.94 7.84
N ASN A 3 -61.55 -39.44 9.00
CA ASN A 3 -61.17 -38.10 9.48
C ASN A 3 -59.80 -37.98 10.18
N ARG A 4 -59.04 -39.08 10.36
CA ARG A 4 -57.69 -39.01 10.98
C ARG A 4 -56.55 -38.87 9.98
N TYR A 5 -56.78 -39.14 8.68
CA TYR A 5 -55.72 -39.09 7.67
C TYR A 5 -55.51 -37.67 7.09
N GLU A 6 -56.55 -36.83 7.02
CA GLU A 6 -56.43 -35.47 6.46
C GLU A 6 -55.62 -34.53 7.36
N ASN A 7 -55.73 -34.66 8.69
CA ASN A 7 -54.98 -33.83 9.63
C ASN A 7 -53.48 -34.16 9.72
N PHE A 8 -53.05 -35.35 9.27
CA PHE A 8 -51.65 -35.73 9.29
C PHE A 8 -50.91 -35.25 8.02
N MET A 9 -51.57 -35.31 6.86
CA MET A 9 -51.00 -34.85 5.59
C MET A 9 -50.78 -33.32 5.56
N ASN A 10 -51.69 -32.53 6.16
CA ASN A 10 -51.53 -31.06 6.23
C ASN A 10 -50.36 -30.61 7.11
N LYS A 11 -49.98 -31.36 8.16
CA LYS A 11 -48.84 -30.99 9.03
C LYS A 11 -47.49 -31.29 8.39
N ILE A 12 -47.41 -32.31 7.52
CA ILE A 12 -46.18 -32.64 6.79
C ILE A 12 -45.94 -31.61 5.68
N LEU A 13 -46.97 -31.23 4.92
CA LEU A 13 -46.84 -30.24 3.84
C LEU A 13 -46.39 -28.86 4.36
N ILE A 14 -46.92 -28.40 5.50
CA ILE A 14 -46.55 -27.11 6.10
C ILE A 14 -45.10 -27.11 6.60
N LYS A 15 -44.62 -28.24 7.16
CA LYS A 15 -43.21 -28.36 7.57
C LYS A 15 -42.25 -28.36 6.37
N SER A 16 -42.66 -28.96 5.25
CA SER A 16 -41.86 -28.96 4.02
C SER A 16 -41.75 -27.56 3.39
N ILE A 17 -42.82 -26.75 3.43
CA ILE A 17 -42.81 -25.39 2.87
C ILE A 17 -41.95 -24.43 3.70
N ILE A 18 -41.95 -24.56 5.04
CA ILE A 18 -41.10 -23.73 5.91
C ILE A 18 -39.61 -24.08 5.74
N LEU A 19 -39.27 -25.34 5.44
CA LEU A 19 -37.88 -25.74 5.19
C LEU A 19 -37.34 -25.18 3.86
N VAL A 20 -38.18 -25.01 2.84
CA VAL A 20 -37.76 -24.47 1.53
C VAL A 20 -37.54 -22.95 1.59
N LEU A 21 -38.22 -22.22 2.48
CA LEU A 21 -38.05 -20.76 2.61
C LEU A 21 -36.79 -20.34 3.36
N ILE A 22 -36.19 -21.20 4.18
CA ILE A 22 -34.94 -20.90 4.91
C ILE A 22 -33.70 -21.20 4.04
N VAL A 23 -33.87 -21.90 2.91
CA VAL A 23 -32.79 -22.27 1.97
C VAL A 23 -32.70 -21.30 0.79
N ASN A 24 -33.56 -20.27 0.71
CA ASN A 24 -33.28 -19.13 -0.16
C ASN A 24 -32.18 -18.27 0.48
N CYS A 25 -30.97 -18.76 0.23
CA CYS A 25 -29.69 -18.12 0.41
C CYS A 25 -29.78 -16.60 0.46
N ASN A 26 -29.39 -16.06 1.61
CA ASN A 26 -28.60 -14.84 1.68
C ASN A 26 -27.36 -15.04 0.78
N ASP A 27 -27.52 -14.88 -0.52
CA ASP A 27 -26.41 -14.46 -1.37
C ASP A 27 -26.12 -13.03 -0.94
N SER A 28 -25.28 -12.89 0.10
CA SER A 28 -24.60 -11.64 0.33
C SER A 28 -23.96 -11.29 -0.99
N ILE A 29 -24.38 -10.16 -1.57
CA ILE A 29 -23.79 -9.65 -2.80
C ILE A 29 -22.33 -9.34 -2.46
N ILE A 30 -21.45 -10.32 -2.65
CA ILE A 30 -20.01 -10.13 -2.56
C ILE A 30 -19.67 -9.31 -3.78
N LEU A 31 -19.70 -7.98 -3.61
CA LEU A 31 -19.14 -7.03 -4.57
C LEU A 31 -17.69 -7.45 -4.82
N LYS A 32 -17.45 -8.09 -5.96
CA LYS A 32 -16.09 -8.41 -6.39
C LYS A 32 -15.33 -7.09 -6.47
N PRO A 33 -14.11 -7.01 -5.90
CA PRO A 33 -13.32 -5.80 -5.96
C PRO A 33 -13.15 -5.41 -7.43
N LYS A 34 -13.39 -4.14 -7.74
CA LYS A 34 -13.25 -3.59 -9.08
C LYS A 34 -11.84 -3.93 -9.59
N GLN A 35 -11.77 -4.66 -10.70
CA GLN A 35 -10.49 -4.94 -11.35
C GLN A 35 -9.97 -3.65 -11.99
N VAL A 36 -8.72 -3.33 -11.71
CA VAL A 36 -8.00 -2.20 -12.31
C VAL A 36 -7.47 -2.61 -13.68
N THR A 37 -7.56 -1.70 -14.66
CA THR A 37 -7.03 -1.92 -16.01
C THR A 37 -5.86 -1.00 -16.31
N LEU A 38 -4.96 -1.41 -17.22
CA LEU A 38 -3.85 -0.55 -17.66
C LEU A 38 -4.33 0.74 -18.32
N GLN A 39 -5.47 0.70 -19.02
CA GLN A 39 -6.06 1.90 -19.61
C GLN A 39 -6.44 2.91 -18.52
N GLU A 40 -7.07 2.46 -17.43
CA GLU A 40 -7.40 3.34 -16.30
C GLU A 40 -6.14 3.92 -15.64
N VAL A 41 -5.09 3.12 -15.48
CA VAL A 41 -3.81 3.57 -14.89
C VAL A 41 -3.17 4.66 -15.75
N VAL A 42 -3.07 4.44 -17.06
CA VAL A 42 -2.49 5.40 -18.00
C VAL A 42 -3.26 6.73 -18.04
N GLU A 43 -4.59 6.68 -17.91
CA GLU A 43 -5.43 7.88 -18.03
C GLU A 43 -5.55 8.70 -16.74
N LYS A 44 -5.42 8.06 -15.57
CA LYS A 44 -5.85 8.66 -14.30
C LYS A 44 -4.82 8.63 -13.20
N SER A 45 -3.89 7.68 -13.21
CA SER A 45 -3.03 7.47 -12.06
C SER A 45 -1.91 8.52 -11.96
N ASP A 46 -1.79 9.09 -10.78
CA ASP A 46 -0.60 9.83 -10.36
C ASP A 46 0.48 8.84 -9.91
N LEU A 47 1.32 8.42 -10.87
CA LEU A 47 2.43 7.51 -10.63
C LEU A 47 3.66 8.33 -10.24
N SER A 48 3.61 8.84 -9.02
CA SER A 48 4.72 9.54 -8.38
C SER A 48 5.02 8.89 -7.03
N GLU A 49 6.30 8.60 -6.83
CA GLU A 49 6.87 8.10 -5.59
C GLU A 49 8.04 8.99 -5.22
N GLY A 50 8.29 9.15 -3.93
CA GLY A 50 9.43 9.92 -3.49
C GLY A 50 9.58 9.93 -1.99
N SER A 51 10.74 10.39 -1.58
CA SER A 51 11.07 10.70 -0.19
C SER A 51 11.79 12.04 -0.13
N GLY A 52 12.24 12.44 1.05
CA GLY A 52 13.13 13.59 1.19
C GLY A 52 14.44 13.48 0.38
N PHE A 53 14.79 12.31 -0.16
CA PHE A 53 16.07 12.04 -0.84
C PHE A 53 15.96 11.74 -2.35
N HIS A 54 14.79 11.30 -2.81
CA HIS A 54 14.60 10.98 -4.21
C HIS A 54 13.16 11.23 -4.67
N SER A 55 12.99 11.39 -5.97
CA SER A 55 11.72 11.53 -6.65
C SER A 55 11.70 10.63 -7.89
N LEU A 56 10.61 9.92 -8.07
CA LEU A 56 10.30 9.05 -9.19
C LEU A 56 8.94 9.45 -9.74
N GLN A 57 8.85 9.65 -11.04
CA GLN A 57 7.59 9.98 -11.68
C GLN A 57 7.46 9.29 -13.03
N LEU A 58 6.32 8.65 -13.27
CA LEU A 58 5.92 8.13 -14.57
C LEU A 58 4.64 8.82 -15.02
N LYS A 59 4.69 9.54 -16.12
CA LYS A 59 3.57 10.29 -16.67
C LYS A 59 3.23 9.81 -18.07
N PHE A 60 1.95 9.63 -18.33
CA PHE A 60 1.43 9.36 -19.67
C PHE A 60 0.74 10.58 -20.25
N THR A 61 0.94 10.83 -21.54
CA THR A 61 0.31 11.91 -22.29
C THR A 61 -0.23 11.39 -23.61
N LYS A 62 -1.31 12.00 -24.10
CA LYS A 62 -2.00 11.53 -25.31
C LYS A 62 -1.29 11.97 -26.61
N PRO A 63 -1.36 11.17 -27.70
CA PRO A 63 -2.07 9.89 -27.77
C PRO A 63 -1.36 8.77 -27.00
N ASP A 64 -0.05 8.58 -27.21
CA ASP A 64 0.66 7.40 -26.72
C ASP A 64 2.07 7.72 -26.22
N LYS A 65 2.23 8.80 -25.46
CA LYS A 65 3.54 9.30 -25.01
C LYS A 65 3.74 9.03 -23.53
N PHE A 66 4.99 8.75 -23.12
CA PHE A 66 5.35 8.68 -21.72
C PHE A 66 6.57 9.54 -21.40
N GLU A 67 6.67 9.94 -20.15
CA GLU A 67 7.81 10.59 -19.53
C GLU A 67 8.09 9.90 -18.19
N PHE A 68 9.31 9.38 -18.03
CA PHE A 68 9.78 8.72 -16.82
C PHE A 68 10.96 9.51 -16.28
N TYR A 69 10.77 10.10 -15.11
CA TYR A 69 11.76 10.95 -14.45
C TYR A 69 12.23 10.31 -13.14
N TYR A 70 13.51 10.46 -12.87
CA TYR A 70 14.14 10.15 -11.60
C TYR A 70 15.08 11.28 -11.18
N SER A 71 15.10 11.55 -9.88
CA SER A 71 15.99 12.51 -9.25
C SER A 71 16.40 12.03 -7.86
N SER A 72 17.68 12.10 -7.53
CA SER A 72 18.19 11.93 -6.17
C SER A 72 19.60 12.50 -6.07
N GLU A 73 19.88 13.33 -5.06
CA GLU A 73 21.24 13.75 -4.67
C GLU A 73 22.21 14.07 -5.84
N GLY A 74 21.74 14.82 -6.83
CA GLY A 74 22.55 15.21 -7.99
C GLY A 74 22.66 14.15 -9.09
N TRP A 75 22.00 13.01 -8.97
CA TRP A 75 21.73 12.06 -10.06
C TRP A 75 20.30 12.22 -10.58
N ASN A 76 20.19 12.61 -11.84
CA ASN A 76 18.91 12.77 -12.51
C ASN A 76 18.96 12.04 -13.84
N TRP A 77 17.86 11.38 -14.19
CA TRP A 77 17.65 10.93 -15.56
C TRP A 77 16.20 11.10 -15.97
N LEU A 78 16.00 11.24 -17.28
CA LEU A 78 14.73 11.45 -17.93
C LEU A 78 14.65 10.55 -19.16
N THR A 79 13.65 9.68 -19.19
CA THR A 79 13.33 8.84 -20.35
C THR A 79 12.00 9.28 -20.95
N LYS A 80 11.98 9.53 -22.26
CA LYS A 80 10.76 9.84 -23.02
C LYS A 80 10.59 8.87 -24.17
N GLY A 81 9.34 8.63 -24.54
CA GLY A 81 9.05 7.68 -25.60
C GLY A 81 7.58 7.54 -25.92
N ASN A 82 7.25 6.40 -26.54
CA ASN A 82 5.88 5.99 -26.76
C ASN A 82 5.53 4.80 -25.86
N TYR A 83 4.25 4.65 -25.51
CA TYR A 83 3.75 3.45 -24.85
C TYR A 83 2.74 2.72 -25.73
N GLN A 84 2.54 1.43 -25.47
CA GLN A 84 1.49 0.61 -26.09
C GLN A 84 0.96 -0.39 -25.07
N ILE A 85 -0.35 -0.64 -25.06
CA ILE A 85 -0.94 -1.71 -24.25
C ILE A 85 -1.07 -2.96 -25.14
N LYS A 86 -0.33 -4.02 -24.81
CA LYS A 86 -0.34 -5.30 -25.55
C LYS A 86 -0.25 -6.46 -24.58
N ASP A 87 -1.06 -7.51 -24.78
CA ASP A 87 -1.02 -8.74 -23.99
C ASP A 87 -1.09 -8.50 -22.47
N SER A 88 -1.97 -7.58 -22.05
CA SER A 88 -2.11 -7.14 -20.64
C SER A 88 -0.86 -6.51 -20.02
N LYS A 89 0.08 -6.04 -20.84
CA LYS A 89 1.27 -5.29 -20.45
C LYS A 89 1.25 -3.90 -21.07
N LEU A 90 1.89 -2.96 -20.38
CA LEU A 90 2.16 -1.63 -20.89
C LEU A 90 3.62 -1.61 -21.37
N VAL A 91 3.85 -1.67 -22.68
CA VAL A 91 5.18 -1.64 -23.27
C VAL A 91 5.63 -0.19 -23.42
N LEU A 92 6.83 0.13 -22.93
CA LEU A 92 7.45 1.45 -23.01
C LEU A 92 8.62 1.42 -23.99
N ILE A 93 8.56 2.24 -25.03
CA ILE A 93 9.57 2.32 -26.10
C ILE A 93 10.20 3.71 -26.05
N ALA A 94 11.40 3.80 -25.48
CA ALA A 94 12.16 5.02 -25.36
C ALA A 94 12.73 5.45 -26.72
N ASN A 95 12.69 6.76 -26.97
CA ASN A 95 13.36 7.38 -28.12
C ASN A 95 14.20 8.60 -27.72
N PHE A 96 14.20 8.96 -26.43
CA PHE A 96 14.98 10.04 -25.87
C PHE A 96 15.34 9.73 -24.42
N CYS A 97 16.61 9.90 -24.09
CA CYS A 97 17.13 9.79 -22.73
C CYS A 97 18.09 10.95 -22.45
N GLU A 98 18.01 11.49 -21.24
CA GLU A 98 18.79 12.64 -20.79
C GLU A 98 19.18 12.45 -19.32
N ASP A 99 20.36 12.94 -18.96
CA ASP A 99 20.84 13.05 -17.58
C ASP A 99 21.37 14.47 -17.32
N ASN A 100 22.06 14.67 -16.19
CA ASN A 100 22.66 15.97 -15.84
C ASN A 100 23.66 16.51 -16.86
N PHE A 101 24.22 15.65 -17.71
CA PHE A 101 25.21 16.00 -18.73
C PHE A 101 24.58 16.15 -20.11
N GLY A 102 23.25 16.10 -20.20
CA GLY A 102 22.46 16.27 -21.41
C GLY A 102 22.02 14.95 -22.02
N LYS A 103 21.86 14.92 -23.34
CA LYS A 103 21.34 13.73 -24.05
C LYS A 103 22.32 12.56 -23.94
N GLN A 104 21.83 11.41 -23.49
CA GLN A 104 22.61 10.19 -23.34
C GLN A 104 22.03 9.00 -24.10
N ASN A 105 22.78 7.90 -24.09
CA ASN A 105 22.23 6.57 -24.35
C ASN A 105 21.24 6.18 -23.23
N CYS A 106 20.20 5.43 -23.58
CA CYS A 106 19.17 4.98 -22.64
C CYS A 106 19.61 3.86 -21.68
N ASN A 107 20.83 3.33 -21.84
CA ASN A 107 21.35 2.22 -21.03
C ASN A 107 21.54 2.56 -19.55
N ASP A 108 21.74 3.83 -19.22
CA ASP A 108 21.96 4.31 -17.84
C ASP A 108 20.70 4.95 -17.21
N SER A 109 19.55 4.80 -17.89
CA SER A 109 18.22 5.27 -17.46
C SER A 109 17.22 4.12 -17.48
N PHE A 110 15.93 4.39 -17.24
CA PHE A 110 14.91 3.36 -17.42
C PHE A 110 14.85 2.82 -18.86
N GLY A 111 14.99 3.69 -19.88
CA GLY A 111 15.02 3.25 -21.28
C GLY A 111 13.76 2.48 -21.74
N ASN A 112 13.95 1.39 -22.46
CA ASN A 112 12.85 0.50 -22.89
C ASN A 112 12.44 -0.43 -21.74
N GLY A 113 11.18 -0.85 -21.76
CA GLY A 113 10.71 -1.81 -20.78
C GLY A 113 9.23 -2.14 -20.91
N HIS A 114 8.68 -2.74 -19.87
CA HIS A 114 7.26 -3.00 -19.76
C HIS A 114 6.77 -2.87 -18.32
N CYS A 115 5.50 -2.54 -18.16
CA CYS A 115 4.84 -2.52 -16.87
C CYS A 115 3.64 -3.46 -16.82
N ASN A 116 3.36 -3.96 -15.62
CA ASN A 116 2.20 -4.78 -15.32
C ASN A 116 1.62 -4.38 -13.97
N ILE A 117 0.30 -4.53 -13.87
CA ILE A 117 -0.39 -4.32 -12.60
C ILE A 117 -0.28 -5.60 -11.78
N SER A 118 0.07 -5.46 -10.51
CA SER A 118 0.10 -6.56 -9.55
C SER A 118 -0.60 -6.16 -8.25
N LYS A 119 -0.93 -7.14 -7.41
CA LYS A 119 -1.43 -6.85 -6.05
C LYS A 119 -0.27 -6.34 -5.20
N ASN A 120 -0.48 -5.26 -4.47
CA ASN A 120 0.49 -4.81 -3.49
C ASN A 120 0.24 -5.52 -2.16
N GLN A 121 1.02 -6.57 -1.88
CA GLN A 121 0.93 -7.33 -0.63
C GLN A 121 1.68 -6.67 0.54
N GLN A 122 2.53 -5.69 0.25
CA GLN A 122 3.37 -5.02 1.24
C GLN A 122 2.78 -3.67 1.68
N SER A 123 1.94 -3.06 0.85
CA SER A 123 1.23 -1.83 1.19
C SER A 123 0.02 -2.12 2.07
N ILE A 124 -0.15 -1.25 3.05
CA ILE A 124 -1.33 -1.19 3.93
C ILE A 124 -2.29 -0.08 3.52
N GLU A 125 -1.95 0.66 2.46
CA GLU A 125 -2.66 1.84 2.00
C GLU A 125 -3.30 1.62 0.62
N TYR A 126 -2.64 0.87 -0.26
CA TYR A 126 -3.06 0.67 -1.65
C TYR A 126 -3.08 -0.81 -2.03
N LEU A 127 -4.12 -1.24 -2.73
CA LEU A 127 -4.37 -2.65 -3.07
C LEU A 127 -3.53 -3.14 -4.27
N TYR A 128 -3.22 -2.23 -5.18
CA TYR A 128 -2.52 -2.53 -6.43
C TYR A 128 -1.34 -1.60 -6.62
N LYS A 129 -0.35 -2.09 -7.37
CA LYS A 129 0.81 -1.34 -7.81
C LYS A 129 1.06 -1.59 -9.29
N LEU A 130 1.76 -0.65 -9.92
CA LEU A 130 2.31 -0.79 -11.26
C LEU A 130 3.79 -1.14 -11.13
N ASP A 131 4.15 -2.37 -11.46
CA ASP A 131 5.55 -2.82 -11.52
C ASP A 131 6.07 -2.58 -12.94
N CYS A 132 7.13 -1.79 -13.09
CA CYS A 132 7.77 -1.46 -14.35
C CYS A 132 9.18 -2.05 -14.41
N TYR A 133 9.41 -2.92 -15.40
CA TYR A 133 10.65 -3.62 -15.65
C TYR A 133 11.34 -3.01 -16.87
N SER A 134 12.57 -2.54 -16.69
CA SER A 134 13.45 -2.10 -17.76
C SER A 134 14.18 -3.29 -18.40
N ASP A 135 14.51 -3.15 -19.68
CA ASP A 135 15.43 -4.04 -20.39
C ASP A 135 16.89 -3.87 -19.91
N ASN A 136 17.18 -2.76 -19.22
CA ASN A 136 18.49 -2.42 -18.68
C ASN A 136 18.47 -2.39 -17.15
N LYS A 137 19.67 -2.44 -16.55
CA LYS A 137 19.87 -2.17 -15.12
C LYS A 137 20.37 -0.74 -14.94
N PHE A 138 19.72 0.02 -14.07
CA PHE A 138 20.01 1.42 -13.81
C PHE A 138 20.17 1.67 -12.30
N ILE A 139 20.77 2.81 -11.97
CA ILE A 139 20.96 3.23 -10.57
C ILE A 139 19.73 4.02 -10.15
N ILE A 140 19.15 3.63 -9.02
CA ILE A 140 18.18 4.40 -8.25
C ILE A 140 18.64 4.40 -6.80
N PHE A 141 18.22 5.41 -6.06
CA PHE A 141 18.50 5.53 -4.64
C PHE A 141 17.96 4.30 -3.94
N SER A 142 18.87 3.52 -3.37
CA SER A 142 18.54 2.35 -2.59
C SER A 142 19.59 2.21 -1.48
N THR A 143 19.29 1.41 -0.46
CA THR A 143 20.26 1.12 0.61
C THR A 143 21.42 0.22 0.14
N SER A 144 21.45 -0.14 -1.14
CA SER A 144 22.49 -0.94 -1.78
C SER A 144 23.02 -0.25 -3.03
N ASP A 145 24.30 -0.45 -3.35
CA ASP A 145 24.89 0.01 -4.62
C ASP A 145 24.45 -0.88 -5.81
N GLU A 146 23.49 -1.79 -5.62
CA GLU A 146 23.03 -2.70 -6.65
C GLU A 146 22.12 -1.97 -7.65
N LYS A 147 22.43 -2.14 -8.94
CA LYS A 147 21.56 -1.65 -10.01
C LYS A 147 20.26 -2.45 -10.05
N SER A 148 19.14 -1.74 -10.10
CA SER A 148 17.80 -2.31 -10.26
C SER A 148 17.39 -2.29 -11.73
N ASN A 149 16.48 -3.18 -12.13
CA ASN A 149 15.70 -3.06 -13.36
C ASN A 149 14.20 -2.92 -13.09
N LEU A 150 13.79 -2.79 -11.82
CA LEU A 150 12.40 -2.71 -11.38
C LEU A 150 12.17 -1.40 -10.64
N ILE A 151 11.11 -0.70 -11.02
CA ILE A 151 10.49 0.38 -10.24
C ILE A 151 9.01 0.03 -10.05
N SER A 152 8.49 0.26 -8.85
CA SER A 152 7.08 0.06 -8.53
C SER A 152 6.43 1.38 -8.12
N PHE A 153 5.19 1.59 -8.57
CA PHE A 153 4.36 2.74 -8.18
C PHE A 153 3.07 2.25 -7.54
N ASP A 154 2.65 2.83 -6.41
CA ASP A 154 1.33 2.56 -5.87
C ASP A 154 0.23 3.15 -6.77
N ILE A 155 -0.82 2.39 -7.03
CA ILE A 155 -1.98 2.87 -7.79
C ILE A 155 -2.96 3.52 -6.80
N LYS A 156 -2.79 4.83 -6.60
CA LYS A 156 -3.41 5.61 -5.52
C LYS A 156 -4.94 5.62 -5.55
N GLU A 157 -5.56 5.29 -6.68
CA GLU A 157 -7.02 5.20 -6.84
C GLU A 157 -7.63 4.01 -6.09
N PHE A 158 -6.85 2.95 -5.83
CA PHE A 158 -7.33 1.72 -5.21
C PHE A 158 -6.86 1.62 -3.76
N LYS A 159 -7.36 2.55 -2.93
CA LYS A 159 -7.08 2.57 -1.50
C LYS A 159 -7.68 1.38 -0.78
N ILE A 160 -6.96 0.90 0.22
CA ILE A 160 -7.46 -0.12 1.15
C ILE A 160 -8.42 0.56 2.12
N ASN A 161 -9.63 0.01 2.24
CA ASN A 161 -10.63 0.53 3.15
C ASN A 161 -10.20 0.36 4.62
N PRO A 162 -10.62 1.27 5.53
CA PRO A 162 -10.48 1.05 6.97
C PRO A 162 -11.17 -0.26 7.40
N ASN A 163 -10.73 -0.83 8.51
CA ASN A 163 -11.21 -2.10 9.07
C ASN A 163 -10.97 -3.32 8.17
N THR A 164 -10.01 -3.26 7.25
CA THR A 164 -9.59 -4.41 6.46
C THR A 164 -8.53 -5.20 7.23
N GLU A 165 -8.71 -6.51 7.36
CA GLU A 165 -7.70 -7.41 7.92
C GLU A 165 -6.62 -7.74 6.88
N LEU A 166 -5.36 -7.55 7.23
CA LEU A 166 -4.19 -7.79 6.35
C LEU A 166 -3.01 -8.36 7.16
N SER A 167 -1.92 -8.66 6.46
CA SER A 167 -0.62 -8.98 7.07
C SER A 167 0.41 -7.94 6.63
N TYR A 168 1.11 -7.32 7.58
CA TYR A 168 2.23 -6.40 7.32
C TYR A 168 3.49 -6.95 7.97
N SER A 169 4.51 -7.27 7.17
CA SER A 169 5.74 -7.94 7.67
C SER A 169 5.44 -9.19 8.51
N ASN A 170 4.50 -10.02 8.05
CA ASN A 170 3.99 -11.22 8.74
C ASN A 170 3.24 -10.96 10.06
N ILE A 171 2.88 -9.72 10.36
CA ILE A 171 2.08 -9.34 11.53
C ILE A 171 0.61 -9.15 11.09
N PRO A 172 -0.36 -9.86 11.70
CA PRO A 172 -1.77 -9.61 11.45
C PRO A 172 -2.22 -8.23 11.95
N ILE A 173 -2.80 -7.44 11.04
CA ILE A 173 -3.24 -6.07 11.32
C ILE A 173 -4.68 -5.81 10.88
N VAL A 174 -5.24 -4.73 11.41
CA VAL A 174 -6.49 -4.11 10.96
C VAL A 174 -6.18 -2.68 10.54
N THR A 175 -6.47 -2.32 9.29
CA THR A 175 -6.23 -0.96 8.79
C THR A 175 -7.15 0.06 9.47
N LEU A 176 -6.65 1.27 9.68
CA LEU A 176 -7.40 2.38 10.28
C LEU A 176 -7.67 3.52 9.30
N GLY A 177 -7.11 3.48 8.09
CA GLY A 177 -7.40 4.46 7.04
C GLY A 177 -6.63 5.77 7.16
N ASN A 178 -5.40 5.72 7.68
CA ASN A 178 -4.51 6.88 7.81
C ASN A 178 -5.14 8.05 8.60
N ILE A 179 -5.69 7.76 9.77
CA ILE A 179 -6.24 8.78 10.66
C ILE A 179 -5.13 9.53 11.38
N GLN A 180 -5.35 10.81 11.68
CA GLN A 180 -4.39 11.59 12.46
C GLN A 180 -4.54 11.27 13.95
N GLY A 181 -3.42 11.17 14.64
CA GLY A 181 -3.36 11.02 16.09
C GLY A 181 -2.36 11.98 16.71
N LYS A 182 -2.44 12.13 18.03
CA LYS A 182 -1.55 12.98 18.81
C LYS A 182 -0.88 12.21 19.94
N VAL A 183 0.43 12.39 20.10
CA VAL A 183 1.21 11.76 21.16
C VAL A 183 0.91 12.40 22.51
N LEU A 184 0.49 11.60 23.49
CA LEU A 184 0.09 12.06 24.83
C LEU A 184 1.28 12.23 25.77
N GLU A 185 2.28 11.35 25.66
CA GLU A 185 3.52 11.34 26.44
C GLU A 185 4.66 10.78 25.57
N PRO A 186 5.94 11.08 25.88
CA PRO A 186 7.06 10.55 25.10
C PRO A 186 6.99 9.02 24.98
N VAL A 187 7.00 8.51 23.75
CA VAL A 187 6.76 7.08 23.47
C VAL A 187 7.91 6.46 22.68
N VAL A 188 8.32 5.26 23.11
CA VAL A 188 9.37 4.50 22.44
C VAL A 188 8.84 3.88 21.16
N LEU A 189 9.53 4.15 20.04
CA LEU A 189 9.25 3.56 18.73
C LEU A 189 9.87 2.16 18.64
N ARG A 190 9.22 1.26 17.90
CA ARG A 190 9.69 -0.13 17.77
C ARG A 190 9.54 -0.67 16.36
N GLU A 191 10.40 -1.63 16.03
CA GLU A 191 10.35 -2.36 14.75
C GLU A 191 9.13 -3.29 14.64
N GLY A 192 8.55 -3.72 15.77
CA GLY A 192 7.38 -4.59 15.81
C GLY A 192 6.50 -4.38 17.05
N PRO A 193 5.30 -5.01 17.08
CA PRO A 193 4.29 -4.80 18.11
C PRO A 193 4.57 -5.63 19.36
N GLY A 194 5.44 -5.12 20.23
CA GLY A 194 5.74 -5.76 21.51
C GLY A 194 6.91 -5.09 22.24
N ILE A 195 7.00 -5.31 23.55
CA ILE A 195 8.05 -4.72 24.38
C ILE A 195 9.45 -5.32 24.12
N ASP A 196 9.50 -6.49 23.48
CA ASP A 196 10.73 -7.23 23.19
C ASP A 196 11.31 -6.91 21.80
N PHE A 197 10.55 -6.20 20.95
CA PHE A 197 11.06 -5.75 19.66
C PHE A 197 12.10 -4.65 19.83
N LYS A 198 13.06 -4.60 18.89
CA LYS A 198 14.11 -3.58 18.85
C LYS A 198 13.50 -2.17 18.92
N LYS A 199 14.08 -1.34 19.79
CA LYS A 199 13.75 0.08 19.89
C LYS A 199 14.35 0.82 18.70
N LEU A 200 13.62 1.80 18.21
CA LEU A 200 14.05 2.68 17.13
C LEU A 200 14.14 4.10 17.67
N ASP A 201 15.14 4.83 17.20
CA ASP A 201 15.24 6.26 17.46
C ASP A 201 14.26 7.01 16.55
N TYR A 202 13.69 8.09 17.08
CA TYR A 202 12.93 9.05 16.32
C TYR A 202 13.90 9.99 15.58
N ILE A 203 13.74 10.06 14.26
CA ILE A 203 14.55 10.89 13.38
C ILE A 203 13.81 12.22 13.19
N VAL A 204 14.33 13.30 13.78
CA VAL A 204 13.72 14.64 13.68
C VAL A 204 13.95 15.24 12.29
N ASN A 205 15.12 14.98 11.70
CA ASN A 205 15.48 15.39 10.34
C ASN A 205 16.46 14.37 9.77
N ASN A 206 16.19 13.90 8.55
CA ASN A 206 16.97 12.86 7.90
C ASN A 206 18.37 13.32 7.42
N TYR A 207 18.65 14.63 7.35
CA TYR A 207 19.96 15.16 6.91
C TYR A 207 20.93 15.38 8.07
N ASP A 208 20.55 16.17 9.08
CA ASP A 208 21.42 16.58 10.20
C ASP A 208 20.69 16.58 11.56
N GLY A 209 19.54 15.90 11.63
CA GLY A 209 18.69 15.95 12.81
C GLY A 209 19.26 15.17 14.01
N PRO A 210 19.02 15.62 15.25
CA PRO A 210 19.26 14.78 16.40
C PRO A 210 18.36 13.53 16.33
N PHE A 211 18.93 12.39 16.68
CA PHE A 211 18.18 11.17 16.94
C PHE A 211 17.66 11.24 18.38
N LEU A 212 16.34 11.19 18.55
CA LEU A 212 15.71 11.14 19.87
C LEU A 212 15.37 9.69 20.20
N SER A 213 15.59 9.25 21.43
CA SER A 213 15.26 7.87 21.86
C SER A 213 13.74 7.58 21.94
N SER A 214 12.91 8.60 21.74
CA SER A 214 11.45 8.52 21.78
C SER A 214 10.82 9.59 20.91
N LEU A 215 9.59 9.32 20.46
CA LEU A 215 8.73 10.29 19.81
C LEU A 215 8.21 11.28 20.86
N PRO A 216 8.37 12.61 20.68
CA PRO A 216 8.03 13.59 21.70
C PRO A 216 6.52 13.71 21.90
N LYS A 217 6.15 14.17 23.09
CA LYS A 217 4.77 14.56 23.39
C LYS A 217 4.30 15.66 22.44
N ASP A 218 2.99 15.66 22.18
CA ASP A 218 2.28 16.60 21.33
C ASP A 218 2.55 16.49 19.82
N GLU A 219 3.44 15.58 19.40
CA GLU A 219 3.70 15.29 18.00
C GLU A 219 2.45 14.74 17.31
N THR A 220 2.24 15.18 16.06
CA THR A 220 1.16 14.67 15.21
C THR A 220 1.66 13.48 14.40
N VAL A 221 0.91 12.39 14.42
CA VAL A 221 1.24 11.16 13.70
C VAL A 221 0.10 10.75 12.78
N ILE A 222 0.43 9.98 11.74
CA ILE A 222 -0.55 9.26 10.94
C ILE A 222 -0.61 7.83 11.47
N ILE A 223 -1.81 7.37 11.80
CA ILE A 223 -2.08 6.01 12.26
C ILE A 223 -2.61 5.20 11.09
N HIS A 224 -1.81 4.26 10.64
CA HIS A 224 -2.15 3.45 9.46
C HIS A 224 -2.98 2.22 9.83
N ALA A 225 -2.60 1.55 10.91
CA ALA A 225 -3.19 0.26 11.31
C ALA A 225 -2.99 -0.01 12.80
N ARG A 226 -3.68 -1.04 13.30
CA ARG A 226 -3.47 -1.62 14.62
C ARG A 226 -3.27 -3.13 14.55
N THR A 227 -2.71 -3.72 15.60
CA THR A 227 -2.77 -5.18 15.77
C THR A 227 -4.21 -5.66 15.85
N ARG A 228 -4.44 -6.90 15.39
CA ARG A 228 -5.75 -7.54 15.49
C ARG A 228 -6.23 -7.66 16.94
N GLU A 229 -5.32 -8.10 17.80
CA GLU A 229 -5.57 -8.36 19.22
C GLU A 229 -4.91 -7.30 20.10
N LYS A 230 -5.51 -7.07 21.27
CA LYS A 230 -4.92 -6.25 22.33
C LYS A 230 -3.82 -7.04 23.02
N LYS A 231 -2.83 -6.34 23.57
CA LYS A 231 -1.79 -6.92 24.42
C LYS A 231 -1.78 -6.22 25.77
N GLN A 232 -1.58 -7.02 26.82
CA GLN A 232 -1.34 -6.51 28.16
C GLN A 232 0.11 -6.01 28.25
N VAL A 233 0.31 -4.75 28.61
CA VAL A 233 1.63 -4.17 28.92
C VAL A 233 1.51 -3.51 30.28
N LYS A 234 2.14 -4.09 31.31
CA LYS A 234 1.95 -3.70 32.72
C LYS A 234 0.43 -3.75 33.06
N ASN A 235 -0.16 -2.60 33.37
CA ASN A 235 -1.56 -2.47 33.76
C ASN A 235 -2.48 -2.07 32.59
N TRP A 236 -1.93 -1.86 31.40
CA TRP A 236 -2.69 -1.42 30.23
C TRP A 236 -3.04 -2.61 29.34
N ASN A 237 -4.27 -2.63 28.81
CA ASN A 237 -4.73 -3.62 27.86
C ASN A 237 -5.22 -2.92 26.59
N ASN A 238 -4.29 -2.75 25.63
CA ASN A 238 -4.54 -1.93 24.45
C ASN A 238 -3.86 -2.50 23.19
N TYR A 239 -4.08 -1.87 22.05
CA TYR A 239 -3.49 -2.31 20.78
C TYR A 239 -2.07 -1.78 20.62
N TRP A 240 -1.33 -2.38 19.68
CA TRP A 240 -0.18 -1.72 19.09
C TRP A 240 -0.61 -1.03 17.79
N LEU A 241 -0.16 0.20 17.58
CA LEU A 241 -0.43 0.99 16.39
C LEU A 241 0.79 1.02 15.49
N LEU A 242 0.56 0.87 14.20
CA LEU A 242 1.53 1.16 13.17
C LEU A 242 1.33 2.61 12.72
N ILE A 243 2.32 3.45 12.97
CA ILE A 243 2.27 4.90 12.74
C ILE A 243 3.40 5.38 11.84
N SER A 244 3.27 6.57 11.29
CA SER A 244 4.37 7.38 10.77
C SER A 244 4.30 8.80 11.33
N SER A 245 5.45 9.46 11.41
CA SER A 245 5.57 10.88 11.74
C SER A 245 6.47 11.55 10.71
N ALA A 246 6.00 12.62 10.06
CA ALA A 246 6.74 13.31 8.99
C ALA A 246 7.35 12.32 7.97
N ASP A 247 8.67 12.41 7.72
CA ASP A 247 9.41 11.56 6.78
C ASP A 247 9.95 10.26 7.38
N SER A 248 9.47 9.87 8.57
CA SER A 248 9.93 8.63 9.21
C SER A 248 9.26 7.39 8.61
N ASN A 249 10.01 6.28 8.65
CA ASN A 249 9.50 4.96 8.32
C ASN A 249 8.30 4.59 9.21
N LYS A 250 7.46 3.67 8.73
CA LYS A 250 6.35 3.13 9.52
C LYS A 250 6.90 2.34 10.71
N VAL A 251 6.49 2.72 11.92
CA VAL A 251 6.97 2.15 13.20
C VAL A 251 5.82 1.79 14.14
N TRP A 252 6.10 0.93 15.11
CA TRP A 252 5.12 0.48 16.09
C TRP A 252 5.20 1.26 17.40
N VAL A 253 4.04 1.67 17.90
CA VAL A 253 3.87 2.28 19.22
C VAL A 253 2.70 1.64 19.98
N PHE A 254 2.74 1.67 21.30
CA PHE A 254 1.62 1.16 22.09
C PHE A 254 0.51 2.22 22.16
N SER A 255 -0.74 1.83 21.86
CA SER A 255 -1.82 2.79 21.62
C SER A 255 -2.22 3.61 22.83
N GLU A 256 -1.85 3.19 24.04
CA GLU A 256 -2.09 3.94 25.28
C GLU A 256 -1.55 5.37 25.24
N PHE A 257 -0.48 5.60 24.47
CA PHE A 257 0.21 6.89 24.39
C PHE A 257 -0.26 7.77 23.22
N ILE A 258 -1.30 7.36 22.48
CA ILE A 258 -1.80 8.07 21.31
C ILE A 258 -3.31 8.32 21.45
N SER A 259 -3.72 9.57 21.25
CA SER A 259 -5.14 9.96 21.16
C SER A 259 -5.57 10.07 19.70
N TYR A 260 -6.69 9.45 19.34
CA TYR A 260 -7.29 9.46 18.00
C TYR A 260 -8.77 9.03 18.02
#